data_AF-A0A0F9PED3-F1
#
_entry.id   AF-A0A0F9PED3-F1
#
_cell.length_a   1.000
_cell.length_b   1.000
_cell.length_c   1.000
_cell.angle_alpha   90.00
_cell.angle_beta   90.00
_cell.angle_gamma   90.00
#
_symmetry.space_group_name_H-M   'P 1'
#
loop_
_entity.id
_entity.type
_entity.pdbx_description
1 polymer ?
#
loop_
_entity_poly.entity_id
_entity_poly.type
_entity_poly.pdbx_seq_one_letter_code
_entity_poly.pdbx_strand_id
1 'polypeptide(L)'
;MLRCYARKANLLKPSGGISGLCPSCIATPAGFLFGDSVMREIKVREGKYAVVFNCDYCKKEHRTNRSHYWRRQRHFCSTECYTDFQRWCLPKEEHSRYGCGHTLAERLIRKNSRSALNHAIQQGKIKREPCKICGKAAEAHHPDYTKPLLVEWLCFPHHREFHNLQRLVYTAEKGASGE
;
A
#
# COMPACT_ATOMS: atom_id res chain seq x y z
N MET A 1 0.50 3.16 -6.04
CA MET A 1 0.01 1.89 -6.61
C MET A 1 1.08 1.17 -7.41
N LEU A 2 2.17 0.78 -6.75
CA LEU A 2 2.82 -0.46 -7.15
C LEU A 2 1.83 -1.57 -6.80
N ARG A 3 1.06 -2.03 -7.79
CA ARG A 3 0.63 -3.42 -7.79
C ARG A 3 1.92 -4.21 -8.01
N CYS A 4 2.49 -4.74 -6.93
CA CYS A 4 3.66 -5.60 -7.04
C CYS A 4 3.20 -6.97 -7.58
N TYR A 5 3.03 -7.03 -8.90
CA TYR A 5 2.96 -8.25 -9.68
C TYR A 5 4.23 -8.30 -10.52
N ALA A 6 5.23 -9.04 -10.06
CA ALA A 6 6.27 -9.59 -10.92
C ALA A 6 6.73 -10.92 -10.32
N ARG A 7 6.28 -12.00 -10.97
CA ARG A 7 6.89 -13.33 -10.91
C ARG A 7 8.27 -13.26 -11.57
N LYS A 8 9.24 -13.99 -11.03
CA LYS A 8 10.04 -14.96 -11.81
C LYS A 8 10.52 -16.07 -10.87
N ALA A 9 10.21 -17.30 -11.26
CA ALA A 9 10.71 -18.54 -10.67
C ALA A 9 11.81 -19.10 -11.59
N ASN A 10 12.87 -19.65 -10.99
CA ASN A 10 13.60 -20.88 -11.34
C ASN A 10 14.76 -21.01 -10.34
N LEU A 11 14.63 -21.88 -9.32
CA LEU A 11 15.26 -23.22 -9.24
C LEU A 11 16.79 -23.09 -9.31
N LEU A 12 17.54 -23.29 -8.23
CA LEU A 12 17.86 -24.61 -7.66
C LEU A 12 18.06 -24.57 -6.12
N LYS A 13 17.79 -25.74 -5.51
CA LYS A 13 17.87 -26.16 -4.08
C LYS A 13 19.33 -26.08 -3.53
N PRO A 14 19.71 -26.62 -2.34
CA PRO A 14 19.01 -27.00 -1.09
C PRO A 14 19.76 -26.53 0.21
N SER A 15 19.21 -26.93 1.36
CA SER A 15 19.90 -27.37 2.59
C SER A 15 20.90 -26.44 3.29
N GLY A 16 20.48 -26.01 4.49
CA GLY A 16 21.39 -25.72 5.61
C GLY A 16 21.87 -24.28 5.66
N GLY A 17 21.88 -23.73 6.89
CA GLY A 17 22.56 -22.48 7.20
C GLY A 17 21.63 -21.29 7.30
N ILE A 18 21.24 -20.98 8.53
CA ILE A 18 20.93 -19.64 9.00
C ILE A 18 22.00 -18.63 8.55
N SER A 19 21.71 -17.81 7.53
CA SER A 19 22.30 -16.47 7.35
C SER A 19 21.65 -15.79 6.14
N GLY A 20 21.13 -14.57 6.34
CA GLY A 20 20.55 -13.79 5.25
C GLY A 20 19.40 -12.89 5.69
N LEU A 21 19.68 -11.99 6.62
CA LEU A 21 18.87 -10.80 6.83
C LEU A 21 18.72 -10.05 5.50
N CYS A 22 17.47 -9.74 5.13
CA CYS A 22 17.12 -8.75 4.10
C CYS A 22 17.79 -7.40 4.44
N PRO A 23 18.70 -6.85 3.60
CA PRO A 23 19.45 -5.64 3.95
C PRO A 23 18.65 -4.33 3.89
N SER A 24 17.39 -4.36 3.44
CA SER A 24 16.50 -3.18 3.42
C SER A 24 15.36 -3.26 4.43
N CYS A 25 15.33 -4.32 5.24
CA CYS A 25 14.34 -4.55 6.27
C CYS A 25 14.91 -4.10 7.63
N ILE A 26 15.15 -2.79 7.77
CA ILE A 26 15.62 -2.20 9.03
C ILE A 26 14.53 -2.42 10.09
N ALA A 27 14.84 -3.34 11.01
CA ALA A 27 14.25 -3.54 12.33
C ALA A 27 12.71 -3.62 12.38
N THR A 28 12.16 -4.83 12.17
CA THR A 28 11.01 -5.23 12.98
C THR A 28 11.45 -5.25 14.45
N PRO A 29 10.73 -4.61 15.39
CA PRO A 29 11.00 -4.77 16.81
C PRO A 29 11.04 -6.26 17.14
N ALA A 30 12.05 -6.66 17.90
CA ALA A 30 12.39 -8.04 18.21
C ALA A 30 11.15 -8.91 18.54
N GLY A 31 11.04 -10.05 17.85
CA GLY A 31 10.31 -11.20 18.40
C GLY A 31 8.89 -11.48 17.91
N PHE A 32 8.41 -10.90 16.81
CA PHE A 32 7.10 -11.32 16.28
C PHE A 32 7.24 -12.56 15.37
N LEU A 33 7.02 -13.74 15.95
CA LEU A 33 6.93 -15.01 15.20
C LEU A 33 5.69 -14.95 14.29
N PHE A 34 5.93 -14.88 12.98
CA PHE A 34 4.89 -15.01 11.95
C PHE A 34 4.11 -16.31 12.17
N GLY A 35 2.77 -16.26 12.03
CA GLY A 35 1.85 -17.39 12.25
C GLY A 35 1.94 -18.53 11.22
N ASP A 36 3.13 -18.81 10.69
CA ASP A 36 3.38 -19.79 9.62
C ASP A 36 3.83 -21.15 10.15
N SER A 37 3.85 -21.37 11.48
CA SER A 37 4.27 -22.64 12.08
C SER A 37 3.48 -23.85 11.59
N VAL A 38 2.28 -23.65 11.02
CA VAL A 38 1.38 -24.74 10.55
C VAL A 38 1.01 -24.57 9.08
N MET A 39 1.73 -23.77 8.30
CA MET A 39 1.43 -23.57 6.89
C MET A 39 1.45 -24.90 6.13
N ARG A 40 0.27 -25.34 5.65
CA ARG A 40 0.13 -26.54 4.82
C ARG A 40 -0.93 -26.36 3.74
N GLU A 41 -0.62 -26.83 2.53
CA GLU A 41 -1.55 -26.84 1.40
C GLU A 41 -2.39 -28.12 1.40
N ILE A 42 -3.70 -27.98 1.20
CA ILE A 42 -4.66 -29.09 1.09
C ILE A 42 -5.30 -29.05 -0.30
N LYS A 43 -5.16 -30.13 -1.06
CA LYS A 43 -5.89 -30.32 -2.33
C LYS A 43 -7.37 -30.55 -1.99
N VAL A 44 -8.22 -29.63 -2.45
CA VAL A 44 -9.67 -29.68 -2.17
C VAL A 44 -10.42 -30.40 -3.28
N ARG A 45 -10.01 -30.13 -4.52
CA ARG A 45 -10.49 -30.76 -5.74
C ARG A 45 -9.45 -30.51 -6.85
N GLU A 46 -9.68 -31.07 -8.03
CA GLU A 46 -8.78 -30.86 -9.16
C GLU A 46 -8.58 -29.36 -9.43
N GLY A 47 -7.31 -28.93 -9.48
CA GLY A 47 -6.91 -27.54 -9.67
C GLY A 47 -7.25 -26.55 -8.53
N LYS A 48 -7.82 -26.99 -7.40
CA LYS A 48 -8.11 -26.10 -6.25
C LYS A 48 -7.42 -26.54 -4.96
N TYR A 49 -6.70 -25.58 -4.38
CA TYR A 49 -5.93 -25.74 -3.15
C TYR A 49 -6.40 -24.75 -2.09
N ALA A 50 -6.46 -25.23 -0.86
CA ALA A 50 -6.60 -24.42 0.33
C ALA A 50 -5.28 -24.40 1.11
N VAL A 51 -5.05 -23.35 1.88
CA VAL A 51 -3.93 -23.23 2.81
C VAL A 51 -4.52 -23.22 4.22
N VAL A 52 -4.01 -24.09 5.08
CA VAL A 52 -4.23 -24.01 6.53
C VAL A 52 -3.10 -23.18 7.13
N PHE A 53 -3.45 -22.25 8.00
CA PHE A 53 -2.53 -21.28 8.60
C PHE A 53 -3.02 -20.91 10.00
N ASN A 54 -2.14 -20.34 10.84
CA ASN A 54 -2.56 -19.82 12.14
C ASN A 54 -2.86 -18.33 12.02
N CYS A 55 -3.96 -17.89 12.65
CA CYS A 55 -4.29 -16.48 12.72
C CYS A 55 -3.18 -15.71 13.43
N ASP A 56 -2.68 -14.63 12.84
CA ASP A 56 -1.59 -13.83 13.41
C ASP A 56 -1.96 -13.18 14.75
N TYR A 57 -3.25 -13.00 15.02
CA TYR A 57 -3.77 -12.48 16.29
C TYR A 57 -4.08 -13.60 17.29
N CYS A 58 -5.13 -14.39 17.05
CA CYS A 58 -5.63 -15.37 18.03
C CYS A 58 -4.91 -16.73 18.00
N LYS A 59 -3.98 -16.93 17.08
CA LYS A 59 -3.16 -18.15 16.90
C LYS A 59 -3.91 -19.46 16.60
N LYS A 60 -5.24 -19.42 16.47
CA LYS A 60 -6.06 -20.57 16.06
C LYS A 60 -5.80 -20.94 14.60
N GLU A 61 -5.96 -22.22 14.27
CA GLU A 61 -5.87 -22.73 12.89
C GLU A 61 -7.10 -22.34 12.08
N HIS A 62 -6.87 -21.82 10.88
CA HIS A 62 -7.89 -21.47 9.91
C HIS A 62 -7.49 -21.86 8.50
N ARG A 63 -8.49 -21.90 7.62
CA ARG A 63 -8.34 -22.33 6.24
C ARG A 63 -8.74 -21.21 5.29
N THR A 64 -7.90 -20.92 4.31
CA THR A 64 -8.21 -19.98 3.22
C THR A 64 -7.83 -20.57 1.87
N ASN A 65 -8.19 -19.90 0.77
CA ASN A 65 -7.76 -20.33 -0.56
C ASN A 65 -6.30 -19.90 -0.82
N ARG A 66 -5.60 -20.66 -1.65
CA ARG A 66 -4.16 -20.45 -1.95
C ARG A 66 -3.84 -19.02 -2.42
N SER A 67 -4.65 -18.47 -3.31
CA SER A 67 -4.46 -17.12 -3.84
C SER A 67 -4.64 -16.03 -2.77
N HIS A 68 -5.57 -16.24 -1.85
CA HIS A 68 -5.87 -15.32 -0.76
C HIS A 68 -4.75 -15.30 0.28
N TYR A 69 -4.15 -16.46 0.54
CA TYR A 69 -2.97 -16.55 1.39
C TYR A 69 -1.82 -15.73 0.76
N TRP A 70 -1.40 -16.06 -0.47
CA TRP A 70 -0.21 -15.43 -1.07
C TRP A 70 -0.26 -13.93 -1.38
N ARG A 71 -1.45 -13.33 -1.44
CA ARG A 71 -1.60 -11.88 -1.68
C ARG A 71 -1.49 -11.03 -0.41
N ARG A 72 -1.38 -11.64 0.77
CA ARG A 72 -1.42 -10.95 2.07
C ARG A 72 -0.12 -11.23 2.83
N GLN A 73 0.42 -10.19 3.46
CA GLN A 73 1.57 -10.33 4.37
C GLN A 73 1.17 -10.86 5.75
N ARG A 74 -0.09 -10.66 6.14
CA ARG A 74 -0.64 -11.08 7.44
C ARG A 74 -1.96 -11.83 7.22
N HIS A 75 -2.20 -12.84 8.04
CA HIS A 75 -3.31 -13.77 7.90
C HIS A 75 -4.17 -13.78 9.16
N PHE A 76 -5.45 -13.49 8.99
CA PHE A 76 -6.42 -13.42 10.08
C PHE A 76 -7.59 -14.35 9.83
N CYS A 77 -8.18 -14.85 10.90
CA CYS A 77 -9.34 -15.73 10.82
C CYS A 77 -10.65 -14.99 10.61
N SER A 78 -10.74 -13.76 11.11
CA SER A 78 -11.93 -12.92 11.04
C SER A 78 -11.53 -11.45 10.92
N THR A 79 -12.51 -10.63 10.54
CA THR A 79 -12.37 -9.17 10.56
C THR A 79 -12.09 -8.67 11.97
N GLU A 80 -12.69 -9.28 12.99
CA GLU A 80 -12.49 -8.93 14.40
C GLU A 80 -11.01 -9.12 14.81
N CYS A 81 -10.43 -10.28 14.49
CA CYS A 81 -9.02 -10.52 14.77
C CYS A 81 -8.09 -9.56 14.02
N TYR A 82 -8.45 -9.16 12.81
CA TYR A 82 -7.70 -8.12 12.10
C TYR A 82 -7.83 -6.76 12.80
N THR A 83 -9.03 -6.36 13.21
CA THR A 83 -9.24 -5.06 13.89
C THR A 83 -8.56 -5.00 15.24
N ASP A 84 -8.59 -6.09 16.01
CA ASP A 84 -7.92 -6.16 17.31
C ASP A 84 -6.41 -6.17 17.15
N PHE A 85 -5.89 -6.91 16.16
CA PHE A 85 -4.47 -6.83 15.82
C PHE A 85 -4.05 -5.41 15.46
N GLN A 86 -4.83 -4.72 14.62
CA GLN A 86 -4.56 -3.33 14.29
C GLN A 86 -4.58 -2.46 15.55
N ARG A 87 -5.58 -2.61 16.41
CA ARG A 87 -5.74 -1.77 17.60
C ARG A 87 -4.63 -1.96 18.64
N TRP A 88 -4.26 -3.21 18.90
CA TRP A 88 -3.46 -3.59 20.07
C TRP A 88 -2.02 -3.97 19.74
N CYS A 89 -1.76 -4.49 18.54
CA CYS A 89 -0.46 -5.05 18.18
C CYS A 89 0.29 -4.21 17.14
N LEU A 90 -0.44 -3.48 16.28
CA LEU A 90 0.17 -2.71 15.20
C LEU A 90 0.53 -1.29 15.67
N PRO A 91 1.76 -0.81 15.48
CA PRO A 91 2.11 0.59 15.73
C PRO A 91 1.22 1.53 14.92
N LYS A 92 0.83 2.67 15.51
CA LYS A 92 -0.13 3.61 14.91
C LYS A 92 0.30 4.08 13.52
N GLU A 93 1.61 4.16 13.29
CA GLU A 93 2.25 4.58 12.05
C GLU A 93 2.01 3.59 10.90
N GLU A 94 1.86 2.30 11.21
CA GLU A 94 1.60 1.22 10.25
C GLU A 94 0.11 1.00 9.97
N HIS A 95 -0.78 1.60 10.74
CA HIS A 95 -2.23 1.45 10.51
C HIS A 95 -2.59 2.03 9.16
N SER A 96 -3.31 1.31 8.32
CA SER A 96 -3.75 1.81 7.01
C SER A 96 -4.54 3.13 7.07
N ARG A 97 -5.13 3.45 8.23
CA ARG A 97 -5.85 4.71 8.50
C ARG A 97 -4.93 5.91 8.69
N TYR A 98 -3.71 5.70 9.21
CA TYR A 98 -2.75 6.77 9.52
C TYR A 98 -1.48 6.71 8.65
N GLY A 99 -1.13 5.53 8.17
CA GLY A 99 -0.02 5.18 7.30
C GLY A 99 -0.30 5.53 5.85
N CYS A 100 -0.11 6.80 5.51
CA CYS A 100 0.00 7.25 4.11
C CYS A 100 1.46 7.26 3.62
N GLY A 101 2.41 6.66 4.36
CA GLY A 101 3.83 6.73 4.03
C GLY A 101 4.40 8.16 4.07
N HIS A 102 3.68 9.10 4.68
CA HIS A 102 4.08 10.49 4.84
C HIS A 102 4.36 10.80 6.31
N THR A 103 5.38 11.61 6.56
CA THR A 103 5.70 12.23 7.84
C THR A 103 4.54 13.09 8.35
N LEU A 104 4.56 13.44 9.65
CA LEU A 104 3.56 14.35 10.21
C LEU A 104 3.55 15.70 9.47
N ALA A 105 4.72 16.25 9.16
CA ALA A 105 4.85 17.51 8.44
C ALA A 105 4.20 17.45 7.05
N GLU A 106 4.48 16.41 6.26
CA GLU A 106 3.86 16.22 4.94
C GLU A 106 2.34 16.06 5.01
N ARG A 107 1.83 15.34 6.03
CA ARG A 107 0.38 15.22 6.26
C ARG A 107 -0.26 16.57 6.52
N LEU A 108 0.39 17.41 7.33
CA LEU A 108 -0.09 18.77 7.64
C LEU A 108 -0.06 19.66 6.40
N ILE A 109 1.03 19.64 5.62
CA ILE A 109 1.13 20.41 4.38
C ILE A 109 -0.02 20.02 3.44
N ARG A 110 -0.20 18.72 3.15
CA ARG A 110 -1.28 18.23 2.28
C ARG A 110 -2.68 18.62 2.77
N LYS A 111 -2.92 18.57 4.09
CA LYS A 111 -4.18 19.01 4.69
C LYS A 111 -4.38 20.51 4.47
N ASN A 112 -3.35 21.31 4.73
CA ASN A 112 -3.39 22.76 4.59
C ASN A 112 -3.58 23.20 3.14
N SER A 113 -2.93 22.55 2.16
CA SER A 113 -3.11 22.86 0.74
C SER A 113 -4.56 22.72 0.30
N ARG A 114 -5.20 21.61 0.69
CA ARG A 114 -6.62 21.37 0.40
C ARG A 114 -7.53 22.41 1.05
N SER A 115 -7.25 22.76 2.31
CA SER A 115 -8.04 23.77 3.03
C SER A 115 -7.91 25.14 2.38
N ALA A 116 -6.67 25.56 2.08
CA ALA A 116 -6.37 26.85 1.47
C ALA A 116 -7.02 26.98 0.08
N LEU A 117 -6.93 25.95 -0.76
CA LEU A 117 -7.60 25.91 -2.05
C LEU A 117 -9.13 26.03 -1.90
N ASN A 118 -9.74 25.26 -0.99
CA ASN A 118 -11.19 25.31 -0.77
C ASN A 118 -11.64 26.71 -0.32
N HIS A 119 -10.88 27.36 0.56
CA HIS A 119 -11.16 28.74 0.94
C HIS A 119 -11.01 29.70 -0.26
N ALA A 120 -9.96 29.56 -1.08
CA ALA A 120 -9.79 30.39 -2.26
C ALA A 120 -10.93 30.24 -3.28
N ILE A 121 -11.46 29.03 -3.45
CA ILE A 121 -12.65 28.76 -4.28
C ILE A 121 -13.90 29.41 -3.68
N GLN A 122 -14.11 29.24 -2.37
CA GLN A 122 -15.26 29.82 -1.67
C GLN A 122 -15.26 31.36 -1.73
N GLN A 123 -14.07 31.96 -1.65
CA GLN A 123 -13.88 33.41 -1.77
C GLN A 123 -13.88 33.91 -3.23
N GLY A 124 -14.07 33.01 -4.21
CA GLY A 124 -14.09 33.36 -5.64
C GLY A 124 -12.73 33.75 -6.23
N LYS A 125 -11.63 33.63 -5.47
CA LYS A 125 -10.26 33.94 -5.92
C LYS A 125 -9.76 32.93 -6.96
N ILE A 126 -10.24 31.69 -6.87
CA ILE A 126 -9.97 30.62 -7.83
C ILE A 126 -11.30 30.08 -8.32
N LYS A 127 -11.46 29.99 -9.64
CA LYS A 127 -12.61 29.33 -10.25
C LYS A 127 -12.25 27.88 -10.53
N ARG A 128 -13.23 26.98 -10.33
CA ARG A 128 -13.07 25.58 -10.73
C ARG A 128 -13.07 25.50 -12.25
N GLU A 129 -12.07 24.84 -12.81
CA GLU A 129 -12.00 24.59 -14.25
C GLU A 129 -12.36 23.14 -14.57
N PRO A 130 -12.83 22.86 -15.79
CA PRO A 130 -13.01 21.50 -16.26
C PRO A 130 -11.67 20.78 -16.42
N CYS A 131 -11.73 19.46 -16.65
CA CYS A 131 -10.55 18.65 -16.87
C CYS A 131 -9.76 19.14 -18.08
N LYS A 132 -8.46 19.43 -17.91
CA LYS A 132 -7.58 19.90 -18.98
C LYS A 132 -7.49 18.96 -20.19
N ILE A 133 -7.75 17.66 -19.99
CA ILE A 133 -7.64 16.63 -21.04
C ILE A 133 -8.97 16.42 -21.78
N CYS A 134 -10.09 16.34 -21.07
CA CYS A 134 -11.38 15.94 -21.68
C CYS A 134 -12.56 16.87 -21.39
N GLY A 135 -12.35 18.00 -20.72
CA GLY A 135 -13.40 18.99 -20.47
C GLY A 135 -14.48 18.58 -19.45
N LYS A 136 -14.43 17.37 -18.89
CA LYS A 136 -15.40 16.89 -17.88
C LYS A 136 -15.17 17.52 -16.51
N ALA A 137 -16.13 17.35 -15.60
CA ALA A 137 -15.98 17.78 -14.20
C ALA A 137 -14.68 17.24 -13.58
N ALA A 138 -13.94 18.12 -12.92
CA ALA A 138 -12.59 17.85 -12.46
C ALA A 138 -12.40 18.06 -10.96
N GLU A 139 -11.39 17.37 -10.45
CA GLU A 139 -10.83 17.54 -9.11
C GLU A 139 -9.52 18.32 -9.23
N ALA A 140 -9.15 19.01 -8.15
CA ALA A 140 -7.88 19.70 -8.06
C ALA A 140 -6.75 18.73 -7.72
N HIS A 141 -5.88 18.48 -8.69
CA HIS A 141 -4.61 17.81 -8.51
C HIS A 141 -3.56 18.82 -8.02
N HIS A 142 -2.83 18.49 -6.95
CA HIS A 142 -1.73 19.31 -6.46
C HIS A 142 -0.40 18.69 -6.92
N PRO A 143 0.27 19.25 -7.95
CA PRO A 143 1.59 18.76 -8.38
C PRO A 143 2.65 19.01 -7.30
N ASP A 144 2.53 20.13 -6.59
CA ASP A 144 3.38 20.52 -5.48
C ASP A 144 2.53 21.00 -4.30
N TYR A 145 2.48 20.19 -3.24
CA TYR A 145 1.70 20.52 -2.05
C TYR A 145 2.25 21.73 -1.26
N THR A 146 3.51 22.13 -1.47
CA THR A 146 4.08 23.33 -0.82
C THR A 146 3.50 24.62 -1.41
N LYS A 147 2.89 24.55 -2.60
CA LYS A 147 2.23 25.66 -3.29
C LYS A 147 0.71 25.41 -3.31
N PRO A 148 -0.02 25.82 -2.26
CA PRO A 148 -1.39 25.36 -2.03
C PRO A 148 -2.41 25.78 -3.10
N LEU A 149 -2.14 26.87 -3.81
CA LEU A 149 -3.01 27.39 -4.88
C LEU A 149 -2.58 26.93 -6.28
N LEU A 150 -1.42 26.27 -6.40
CA LEU A 150 -0.96 25.69 -7.64
C LEU A 150 -1.65 24.33 -7.83
N VAL A 151 -2.69 24.32 -8.66
CA VAL A 151 -3.47 23.11 -8.94
C VAL A 151 -3.69 22.91 -10.42
N GLU A 152 -3.81 21.65 -10.83
CA GLU A 152 -4.26 21.26 -12.16
C GLU A 152 -5.63 20.59 -12.05
N TRP A 153 -6.53 20.94 -12.96
CA TRP A 153 -7.88 20.39 -12.98
C TRP A 153 -7.92 19.12 -13.82
N LEU A 154 -8.11 17.97 -13.17
CA LEU A 154 -8.17 16.66 -13.82
C LEU A 154 -9.41 15.90 -13.34
N CYS A 155 -10.14 15.27 -14.25
CA CYS A 155 -11.20 14.35 -13.85
C CYS A 155 -10.59 13.08 -13.23
N PHE A 156 -11.37 12.37 -12.41
CA PHE A 156 -10.93 11.18 -11.70
C PHE A 156 -10.10 10.16 -12.50
N PRO A 157 -10.48 9.75 -13.75
CA PRO A 157 -9.67 8.80 -14.51
C PRO A 157 -8.29 9.36 -14.88
N HIS A 158 -8.24 10.58 -15.42
CA HIS A 158 -6.98 11.24 -15.79
C HIS A 158 -6.12 11.59 -14.57
N HIS A 159 -6.74 11.92 -13.44
CA HIS A 159 -6.04 12.17 -12.18
C HIS A 159 -5.29 10.90 -11.71
N ARG A 160 -5.93 9.72 -11.80
CA ARG A 160 -5.28 8.44 -11.48
C ARG A 160 -4.21 8.05 -12.47
N GLU A 161 -4.45 8.29 -13.76
CA GLU A 161 -3.47 8.05 -14.81
C GLU A 161 -2.21 8.88 -14.60
N PHE A 162 -2.35 10.17 -14.32
CA PHE A 162 -1.24 11.06 -14.01
C PHE A 162 -0.40 10.54 -12.85
N HIS A 163 -1.04 10.13 -11.74
CA HIS A 163 -0.34 9.49 -10.62
C HIS A 163 0.33 8.14 -10.95
N ASN A 164 -0.13 7.43 -11.98
CA ASN A 164 0.52 6.20 -12.45
C ASN A 164 1.73 6.52 -13.33
N LEU A 165 1.60 7.47 -14.25
CA LEU A 165 2.70 7.94 -15.09
C LEU A 165 3.85 8.50 -14.25
N GLN A 166 3.56 9.37 -13.28
CA GLN A 166 4.57 9.88 -12.35
C GLN A 166 5.31 8.75 -11.61
N ARG A 167 4.61 7.69 -11.22
CA ARG A 167 5.23 6.53 -10.56
C ARG A 167 6.13 5.76 -11.51
N LEU A 168 5.70 5.54 -12.75
CA LEU A 168 6.45 4.80 -13.76
C LEU A 168 7.75 5.52 -14.14
N VAL A 169 7.67 6.83 -14.39
CA VAL A 169 8.85 7.67 -14.69
C VAL A 169 9.85 7.62 -13.54
N TYR A 170 9.38 7.84 -12.30
CA TYR A 170 10.24 7.75 -11.11
C TYR A 170 10.93 6.40 -10.95
N THR A 171 10.22 5.29 -11.20
CA THR A 171 10.82 3.95 -11.13
C THR A 171 11.84 3.69 -12.23
N ALA A 172 11.65 4.28 -13.43
CA ALA A 172 12.58 4.15 -14.53
C ALA A 172 13.87 4.95 -14.27
N GLU A 173 13.74 6.20 -13.79
CA GLU A 173 14.88 7.06 -13.46
C GLU A 173 15.74 6.47 -12.33
N LYS A 174 15.10 5.97 -11.27
CA LYS A 174 15.83 5.31 -10.17
C LYS A 174 16.45 3.97 -10.53
N GLY A 175 15.93 3.29 -11.56
CA GLY A 175 16.55 2.08 -12.09
C GLY A 175 17.79 2.36 -12.93
N ALA A 176 17.94 3.59 -13.45
CA ALA A 176 19.05 3.99 -14.32
C ALA A 176 20.22 4.66 -13.57
N SER A 177 20.02 5.10 -12.32
CA SER A 177 21.04 5.78 -11.50
C SER A 177 21.71 4.88 -10.44
N GLY A 178 21.53 3.57 -10.56
CA GLY A 178 22.09 2.55 -9.67
C GLY A 178 23.19 1.71 -10.34
N GLU A 179 24.12 2.36 -11.03
CA GLU A 179 25.42 1.78 -11.44
C GLU A 179 26.55 2.36 -10.59
#